data_AF-A0A2G6QMI9-F1
#
_entry.id   AF-A0A2G6QMI9-F1
#
_cell.length_a   1.000
_cell.length_b   1.000
_cell.length_c   1.000
_cell.angle_alpha   90.00
_cell.angle_beta   90.00
_cell.angle_gamma   90.00
#
_symmetry.space_group_name_H-M   'P 1'
#
loop_
_entity.id
_entity.type
_entity.pdbx_description
1 polymer ?
#
loop_
_entity_poly.entity_id
_entity_poly.type
_entity_poly.pdbx_seq_one_letter_code
_entity_poly.pdbx_strand_id
1 'polypeptide(L)' 'MLILGANGSGKTTISKLILGHLIPSTGEIIINDDLYQNYTLKYLRKKNSHSKSANIFI' A
#
# COMPACT_ATOMS: atom_id res chain seq x y z
N MET A 1 2.58 9.71 3.21
CA MET A 1 3.35 8.53 3.65
C MET A 1 4.75 8.73 3.09
N LEU A 2 5.78 8.77 3.94
CA LEU A 2 7.16 8.97 3.49
C LEU A 2 7.90 7.64 3.67
N ILE A 3 8.37 7.06 2.57
CA ILE A 3 9.17 5.83 2.57
C ILE A 3 10.61 6.25 2.27
N LEU A 4 11.56 5.95 3.17
CA LEU A 4 12.98 6.25 3.02
C LEU A 4 13.75 4.99 2.58
N GLY A 5 14.87 5.16 1.88
CA GLY A 5 15.71 4.07 1.38
C GLY A 5 16.45 4.42 0.10
N ALA A 6 17.44 3.62 -0.29
CA ALA A 6 18.25 3.84 -1.50
C ALA A 6 17.41 3.77 -2.80
N ASN A 7 17.77 4.52 -3.84
CA ASN A 7 17.12 4.40 -5.15
C ASN A 7 17.13 2.94 -5.62
N GLY A 8 15.98 2.43 -6.07
CA GLY A 8 15.81 1.01 -6.41
C GLY A 8 15.33 0.10 -5.27
N SER A 9 15.25 0.56 -4.02
CA SER A 9 14.80 -0.25 -2.86
C SER A 9 13.30 -0.62 -2.85
N GLY A 10 12.55 -0.34 -3.92
CA GLY A 10 11.13 -0.72 -4.01
C GLY A 10 10.13 0.24 -3.37
N LYS A 11 10.53 1.44 -2.92
CA LYS A 11 9.63 2.43 -2.29
C LYS A 11 8.41 2.78 -3.16
N THR A 12 8.64 3.02 -4.43
CA THR A 12 7.55 3.32 -5.39
C THR A 12 6.65 2.11 -5.57
N THR A 13 7.20 0.89 -5.55
CA THR A 13 6.44 -0.36 -5.60
C THR A 13 5.54 -0.51 -4.39
N ILE A 14 6.06 -0.29 -3.19
CA ILE A 14 5.31 -0.31 -1.93
C ILE A 14 4.21 0.76 -1.93
N SER A 15 4.53 1.98 -2.37
CA SER A 15 3.51 3.04 -2.47
C SER A 15 2.39 2.67 -3.45
N LYS A 16 2.71 2.01 -4.57
CA LYS A 16 1.69 1.54 -5.53
C LYS A 16 0.83 0.41 -4.94
N LEU A 17 1.40 -0.51 -4.17
CA LEU A 17 0.65 -1.57 -3.48
C LEU A 17 -0.34 -0.96 -2.48
N ILE A 18 0.11 -0.04 -1.64
CA ILE A 18 -0.73 0.58 -0.59
C ILE A 18 -1.85 1.42 -1.18
N LEU A 19 -1.58 2.13 -2.28
CA LEU A 19 -2.59 2.92 -3.00
C LEU A 19 -3.55 2.06 -3.84
N GLY A 20 -3.30 0.74 -3.94
CA GLY A 20 -4.05 -0.19 -4.77
C GLY A 20 -3.88 -0.01 -6.26
N HIS A 21 -2.72 0.49 -6.67
CA HIS A 21 -2.26 0.57 -8.06
C HIS A 21 -1.46 -0.66 -8.50
N LEU A 22 -1.10 -1.54 -7.57
CA LEU A 22 -0.39 -2.79 -7.84
C LEU A 22 -0.97 -3.90 -6.95
N ILE A 23 -0.96 -5.14 -7.45
CA ILE A 23 -1.35 -6.35 -6.70
C ILE A 23 -0.05 -7.07 -6.29
N PRO A 24 0.07 -7.54 -5.03
CA PRO A 24 1.26 -8.28 -4.61
C PRO A 24 1.38 -9.57 -5.42
N SER A 25 2.57 -9.86 -5.95
CA SER A 25 2.83 -11.09 -6.70
C SER A 25 2.94 -12.31 -5.77
N THR A 26 3.40 -12.11 -4.53
CA THR A 26 3.49 -13.13 -3.47
C THR A 26 3.25 -12.47 -2.12
N GLY A 27 2.87 -13.28 -1.12
CA GLY A 27 2.55 -12.81 0.23
C GLY A 27 1.16 -12.18 0.36
N GLU A 28 0.88 -11.67 1.55
CA GLU A 28 -0.44 -11.17 1.93
C GLU A 28 -0.32 -9.74 2.47
N ILE A 29 -1.33 -8.92 2.18
CA ILE A 29 -1.46 -7.57 2.75
C ILE A 29 -2.70 -7.62 3.63
N ILE A 30 -2.56 -7.29 4.90
CA ILE A 30 -3.67 -7.27 5.86
C ILE A 30 -4.02 -5.82 6.15
N ILE A 31 -5.30 -5.46 6.01
CA ILE A 31 -5.85 -4.14 6.32
C ILE A 31 -6.97 -4.32 7.32
N ASN A 32 -6.81 -3.76 8.53
CA ASN A 32 -7.80 -3.87 9.61
C ASN A 32 -8.20 -5.34 9.89
N ASP A 33 -7.22 -6.23 10.02
CA ASP A 33 -7.41 -7.67 10.23
C ASP A 33 -8.11 -8.43 9.08
N ASP A 34 -8.30 -7.78 7.93
CA ASP A 34 -8.88 -8.38 6.73
C ASP A 34 -7.86 -8.48 5.59
N LEU A 35 -7.97 -9.54 4.79
CA LEU A 35 -7.11 -9.72 3.61
C LEU A 35 -7.41 -8.65 2.56
N TYR A 36 -6.35 -8.04 2.03
CA TYR A 36 -6.42 -7.07 0.93
C TYR A 36 -7.19 -7.58 -0.28
N GLN A 37 -7.12 -8.89 -0.54
CA GLN A 37 -7.83 -9.59 -1.62
C GLN A 37 -9.35 -9.55 -1.47
N ASN A 38 -9.87 -9.38 -0.24
CA ASN A 38 -11.29 -9.26 0.05
C ASN A 38 -11.84 -7.86 -0.29
N TYR A 39 -10.97 -6.87 -0.50
CA TYR A 39 -11.36 -5.51 -0.85
C TYR A 39 -11.37 -5.28 -2.36
N THR A 40 -12.41 -4.61 -2.86
CA THR A 40 -12.42 -4.15 -4.26
C THR A 40 -11.42 -3.01 -4.48
N LEU A 41 -10.70 -2.99 -5.60
CA LEU A 41 -9.74 -1.92 -5.95
C LEU A 41 -10.37 -0.51 -5.89
N LYS A 42 -11.64 -0.37 -6.28
CA LYS A 42 -12.41 0.88 -6.19
C LYS A 42 -12.55 1.38 -4.75
N TYR A 43 -12.75 0.47 -3.80
CA TYR A 43 -12.84 0.79 -2.37
C TYR A 43 -11.48 1.26 -1.82
N LEU A 44 -10.42 0.50 -2.13
CA LEU A 44 -9.06 0.79 -1.67
C LEU A 44 -8.56 2.16 -2.15
N ARG A 45 -8.84 2.50 -3.41
CA ARG A 45 -8.50 3.81 -3.98
C ARG A 45 -9.28 4.96 -3.33
N LYS A 46 -10.55 4.75 -2.96
CA LYS A 46 -11.39 5.77 -2.31
C LYS A 46 -10.89 6.08 -0.88
N LYS A 47 -10.49 5.06 -0.11
CA LYS A 47 -9.98 5.20 1.27
C LYS A 47 -8.66 5.99 1.30
N ASN A 48 -7.77 5.75 0.33
CA ASN A 48 -6.46 6.42 0.26
C ASN A 48 -6.52 7.87 -0.23
N SER A 49 -7.69 8.36 -0.66
CA SER A 49 -7.86 9.73 -1.17
C SER A 49 -8.00 10.80 -0.06
N HIS A 50 -7.95 10.42 1.23
CA HIS A 50 -8.11 11.33 2.37
C HIS A 50 -7.00 11.29 3.43
N SER A 51 -6.01 10.38 3.36
CA SER A 51 -4.95 10.29 4.38
C SER A 51 -3.58 10.69 3.84
N LYS A 52 -3.24 11.98 4.00
CA LYS A 52 -1.86 12.48 3.83
C LYS A 52 -1.08 12.20 5.12
N SER A 53 -0.21 11.20 5.07
CA SER A 53 0.94 10.95 5.96
C SER A 53 0.74 10.11 7.23
N ALA A 54 1.21 8.85 7.13
CA ALA A 54 1.70 8.01 8.22
C ALA A 54 3.15 7.59 7.91
N ASN A 55 3.98 7.39 8.94
CA ASN A 55 5.39 6.97 8.84
C ASN A 55 5.53 5.50 9.25
N ILE A 56 6.19 4.70 8.42
CA ILE A 56 6.48 3.27 8.68
C ILE A 56 7.98 3.06 8.40
N PHE A 57 8.68 2.44 9.35
CA PHE A 57 10.10 2.09 9.24
C PHE A 57 10.22 0.62 8.83
N ILE A 58 11.02 0.37 7.79
CA ILE A 58 11.46 -0.95 7.34
C ILE A 58 12.98 -0.90 7.21
#